data_AF-A0A832ZQR1-F1
#
_entry.id   AF-A0A832ZQR1-F1
#
_cell.length_a   1.000
_cell.length_b   1.000
_cell.length_c   1.000
_cell.angle_alpha   90.00
_cell.angle_beta   90.00
_cell.angle_gamma   90.00
#
_symmetry.space_group_name_H-M   'P 1'
#
loop_
_entity.id
_entity.type
_entity.pdbx_description
1 polymer ?
#
loop_
_entity_poly.entity_id
_entity_poly.type
_entity_poly.pdbx_seq_one_letter_code
_entity_poly.pdbx_strand_id
1 'polypeptide(L)'
;ESRMLVDLLSQYVGRLACIEPGARIVRIAVHPQFQRRGYGSKLLAAVEKWGLEHGLGWIGAVFSRSEVVGFWLRNGYYVVYISPRFNKVTGEKNIAVAKPLTTRSREAIVRAAKIFLHRLLLSLPTIYRDLPAETLAHILYEQPPLPPSKQLINIPSEALHRLEAYVEGKVDYEAVWDMVFAVTINIVLLEGGKLPIESWRERVAYIARILQWKPISDVAHIVGVDEREAHRLVDELGRILVEKWLKMNSSNHST
;
A
#
# COMPACT_ATOMS: atom_id res chain seq x y z
N GLU A 1 17.09 -17.20 9.01
CA GLU A 1 18.03 -16.08 8.80
C GLU A 1 17.26 -14.84 8.39
N SER A 2 17.46 -13.71 9.09
CA SER A 2 16.87 -12.45 8.63
C SER A 2 17.59 -12.03 7.37
N ARG A 3 16.94 -12.12 6.19
CA ARG A 3 17.46 -11.50 4.97
C ARG A 3 17.87 -10.07 5.30
N MET A 4 19.08 -9.66 4.92
CA MET A 4 19.50 -8.29 5.15
C MET A 4 18.60 -7.38 4.31
N LEU A 5 18.32 -6.17 4.81
CA LEU A 5 17.46 -5.24 4.09
C LEU A 5 18.03 -4.92 2.69
N VAL A 6 19.35 -4.92 2.56
CA VAL A 6 20.07 -4.85 1.28
C VAL A 6 19.70 -6.00 0.35
N ASP A 7 19.61 -7.25 0.83
CA ASP A 7 19.22 -8.40 0.01
C ASP A 7 17.76 -8.29 -0.48
N LEU A 8 16.90 -7.65 0.31
CA LEU A 8 15.52 -7.39 -0.08
C LEU A 8 15.46 -6.30 -1.16
N LEU A 9 16.20 -5.21 -0.98
CA LEU A 9 16.27 -4.12 -1.96
C LEU A 9 16.92 -4.58 -3.27
N SER A 10 17.97 -5.40 -3.22
CA SER A 10 18.70 -5.87 -4.39
C SER A 10 17.85 -6.77 -5.30
N GLN A 11 16.86 -7.48 -4.75
CA GLN A 11 15.87 -8.22 -5.55
C GLN A 11 15.04 -7.32 -6.49
N TYR A 12 14.90 -6.04 -6.16
CA TYR A 12 14.10 -5.10 -6.95
C TYR A 12 14.96 -4.16 -7.80
N VAL A 13 16.09 -3.70 -7.27
CA VAL A 13 16.89 -2.65 -7.90
C VAL A 13 18.35 -3.05 -8.16
N GLY A 14 18.71 -4.31 -7.92
CA GLY A 14 20.05 -4.83 -8.17
C GLY A 14 21.12 -4.05 -7.42
N ARG A 15 22.19 -3.68 -8.13
CA ARG A 15 23.33 -2.93 -7.57
C ARG A 15 22.96 -1.55 -7.04
N LEU A 16 21.82 -0.97 -7.46
CA LEU A 16 21.36 0.31 -6.93
C LEU A 16 21.05 0.23 -5.41
N ALA A 17 20.79 -0.97 -4.87
CA ALA A 17 20.59 -1.17 -3.43
C ALA A 17 21.86 -0.93 -2.60
N CYS A 18 23.04 -0.98 -3.22
CA CYS A 18 24.34 -0.93 -2.54
C CYS A 18 25.13 0.36 -2.86
N ILE A 19 24.48 1.39 -3.41
CA ILE A 19 25.16 2.63 -3.83
C ILE A 19 25.74 3.42 -2.66
N GLU A 20 25.10 3.31 -1.50
CA GLU A 20 25.50 3.99 -0.27
C GLU A 20 25.27 3.07 0.92
N PRO A 21 26.10 3.17 1.97
CA PRO A 21 25.89 2.40 3.20
C PRO A 21 24.56 2.80 3.84
N GLY A 22 23.91 1.86 4.52
CA GLY A 22 22.69 2.13 5.27
C GLY A 22 22.68 1.41 6.61
N ALA A 23 21.80 1.86 7.51
CA ALA A 23 21.61 1.23 8.81
C ALA A 23 20.23 0.63 8.95
N ARG A 24 20.16 -0.49 9.67
CA ARG A 24 18.90 -1.14 10.04
C ARG A 24 18.61 -0.92 11.52
N ILE A 25 17.49 -0.26 11.81
CA ILE A 25 16.91 -0.22 13.15
C ILE A 25 16.42 -1.63 13.47
N VAL A 26 17.07 -2.27 14.45
CA VAL A 26 16.70 -3.61 14.92
C VAL A 26 15.49 -3.54 15.86
N ARG A 27 15.46 -2.52 16.72
CA ARG A 27 14.36 -2.31 17.67
C ARG A 27 14.23 -0.83 17.99
N ILE A 28 12.99 -0.38 18.09
CA ILE A 28 12.62 0.90 18.69
C ILE A 28 11.66 0.62 19.83
N ALA A 29 11.89 1.22 20.98
CA ALA A 29 11.09 0.99 22.17
C ALA A 29 10.67 2.32 22.78
N VAL A 30 9.36 2.46 23.00
CA VAL A 30 8.76 3.55 23.75
C VAL A 30 7.89 2.90 24.82
N HIS A 31 8.10 3.29 26.06
CA HIS A 31 7.34 2.77 27.19
C HIS A 31 5.83 2.98 26.96
N PRO A 32 4.95 1.99 27.25
CA PRO A 32 3.53 2.01 26.85
C PRO A 32 2.77 3.28 27.22
N GLN A 33 3.00 3.83 28.42
CA GLN A 33 2.36 5.06 28.89
C GLN A 33 2.70 6.31 28.06
N PHE A 34 3.78 6.26 27.28
CA PHE A 34 4.26 7.36 26.43
C PHE A 34 4.07 7.08 24.93
N GLN A 35 3.46 5.95 24.55
CA GLN A 35 3.14 5.68 23.15
C GLN A 35 2.10 6.67 22.63
N ARG A 36 2.09 6.88 21.31
CA ARG A 36 1.20 7.84 20.61
C ARG A 36 1.35 9.32 21.06
N ARG A 37 2.41 9.66 21.82
CA ARG A 37 2.77 11.04 22.20
C ARG A 37 3.97 11.63 21.43
N GLY A 38 4.35 10.99 20.31
CA GLY A 38 5.42 11.48 19.42
C GLY A 38 6.86 11.13 19.82
N TYR A 39 7.11 10.47 20.95
CA TYR A 39 8.48 10.08 21.36
C TYR A 39 9.18 9.14 20.36
N GLY A 40 8.45 8.18 19.79
CA GLY A 40 9.00 7.30 18.76
C GLY A 40 9.46 8.08 17.51
N SER A 41 8.70 9.09 17.10
CA SER A 41 9.08 9.97 15.98
C SER A 41 10.31 10.81 16.31
N LYS A 42 10.43 11.32 17.55
CA LYS A 42 11.64 12.03 18.00
C LYS A 42 12.88 11.13 17.98
N LEU A 43 12.74 9.87 18.38
CA LEU A 43 13.81 8.88 18.29
C LEU A 43 14.22 8.61 16.84
N LEU A 44 13.26 8.43 15.93
CA LEU A 44 13.56 8.25 14.50
C LEU A 44 14.29 9.47 13.93
N ALA A 45 13.83 10.68 14.22
CA ALA A 45 14.50 11.91 13.77
C ALA A 45 15.95 12.00 14.26
N ALA A 46 16.22 11.60 15.51
CA ALA A 46 17.58 11.55 16.04
C ALA A 46 18.46 10.51 15.33
N VAL A 47 17.91 9.32 15.05
CA VAL A 47 18.61 8.26 14.30
C VAL A 47 18.89 8.70 12.85
N GLU A 48 17.94 9.37 12.21
CA GLU A 48 18.09 9.90 10.85
C GLU A 48 19.17 10.98 10.78
N LYS A 49 19.18 11.90 11.75
CA LYS A 49 20.23 12.91 11.88
C LYS A 49 21.61 12.27 12.10
N TRP A 50 21.69 11.32 13.03
CA TRP A 50 22.92 10.55 13.26
C TRP A 50 23.39 9.85 11.98
N GLY A 51 22.47 9.23 11.23
CA GLY A 51 22.79 8.54 9.98
C GLY A 51 23.37 9.49 8.92
N LEU A 52 22.79 10.68 8.77
CA LEU A 52 23.33 11.71 7.88
C LEU A 52 24.74 12.15 8.29
N GLU A 53 24.96 12.41 9.58
CA GLU A 53 26.28 12.79 10.13
C GLU A 53 27.35 11.71 9.92
N HIS A 54 26.95 10.45 9.78
CA HIS A 54 27.84 9.30 9.55
C HIS A 54 27.87 8.85 8.09
N GLY A 55 27.37 9.68 7.16
CA GLY A 55 27.44 9.40 5.72
C GLY A 55 26.57 8.23 5.25
N LEU A 56 25.51 7.90 5.97
CA LEU A 56 24.56 6.87 5.56
C LEU A 56 23.62 7.41 4.48
N GLY A 57 23.42 6.59 3.44
CA GLY A 57 22.44 6.85 2.40
C GLY A 57 21.01 6.62 2.89
N TRP A 58 20.77 5.65 3.75
CA TRP A 58 19.40 5.28 4.15
C TRP A 58 19.30 4.61 5.52
N ILE A 59 18.10 4.66 6.10
CA ILE A 59 17.73 3.95 7.33
C ILE A 59 16.54 3.04 7.02
N GLY A 60 16.51 1.84 7.59
CA GLY A 60 15.34 0.97 7.45
C GLY A 60 15.11 0.06 8.64
N ALA A 61 14.04 -0.72 8.57
CA ALA A 61 13.64 -1.65 9.62
C ALA A 61 12.94 -2.86 9.03
N VAL A 62 12.95 -3.97 9.77
CA VAL A 62 12.16 -5.17 9.47
C VAL A 62 11.45 -5.59 10.74
N PHE A 63 10.13 -5.75 10.68
CA PHE A 63 9.29 -6.08 11.83
C PHE A 63 8.11 -6.95 11.40
N SER A 64 7.54 -7.74 12.31
CA SER A 64 6.36 -8.57 11.99
C SER A 64 5.04 -7.91 12.39
N ARG A 65 5.06 -7.05 13.42
CA ARG A 65 3.87 -6.39 13.96
C ARG A 65 3.27 -5.41 12.96
N SER A 66 2.20 -5.79 12.30
CA SER A 66 1.59 -4.98 11.24
C SER A 66 0.98 -3.66 11.76
N GLU A 67 0.53 -3.63 13.01
CA GLU A 67 -0.04 -2.46 13.70
C GLU A 67 0.87 -1.22 13.72
N VAL A 68 2.20 -1.41 13.65
CA VAL A 68 3.15 -0.29 13.67
C VAL A 68 3.48 0.23 12.27
N VAL A 69 2.93 -0.35 11.20
CA VAL A 69 3.25 0.10 9.83
C VAL A 69 2.94 1.58 9.64
N GLY A 70 1.79 2.06 10.12
CA GLY A 70 1.41 3.47 10.02
C GLY A 70 2.37 4.40 10.76
N PHE A 71 2.99 3.94 11.86
CA PHE A 71 4.05 4.72 12.53
C PHE A 71 5.24 4.94 11.60
N TRP A 72 5.72 3.92 10.91
CA TRP A 72 6.84 4.05 9.98
C TRP A 72 6.49 4.94 8.78
N LEU A 73 5.31 4.71 8.18
CA LEU A 73 4.86 5.44 7.00
C LEU A 73 4.69 6.95 7.28
N ARG A 74 4.03 7.30 8.39
CA ARG A 74 3.89 8.72 8.81
C ARG A 74 5.22 9.39 9.14
N ASN A 75 6.29 8.63 9.41
CA ASN A 75 7.65 9.17 9.59
C ASN A 75 8.47 9.18 8.28
N GLY A 76 7.85 8.93 7.13
CA GLY A 76 8.47 9.08 5.83
C GLY A 76 9.20 7.84 5.30
N TYR A 77 8.94 6.67 5.89
CA TYR A 77 9.48 5.41 5.40
C TYR A 77 8.57 4.82 4.31
N TYR A 78 9.16 4.16 3.33
CA TYR A 78 8.47 3.43 2.27
C TYR A 78 8.45 1.94 2.60
N VAL A 79 7.33 1.25 2.33
CA VAL A 79 7.34 -0.22 2.34
C VAL A 79 8.05 -0.71 1.09
N VAL A 80 9.07 -1.53 1.30
CA VAL A 80 9.88 -2.10 0.22
C VAL A 80 9.73 -3.61 0.09
N TYR A 81 9.15 -4.26 1.10
CA TYR A 81 8.92 -5.70 1.08
C TYR A 81 7.91 -6.12 2.15
N ILE A 82 7.10 -7.13 1.84
CA ILE A 82 6.33 -7.93 2.81
C ILE A 82 6.62 -9.40 2.50
N SER A 83 6.86 -10.22 3.53
CA SER A 83 7.12 -11.63 3.33
C SER A 83 5.88 -12.36 2.80
N PRO A 84 6.00 -13.22 1.78
CA PRO A 84 4.86 -13.96 1.24
C PRO A 84 4.39 -15.06 2.20
N ARG A 85 5.26 -15.50 3.11
CA ARG A 85 4.97 -16.51 4.14
C ARG A 85 5.03 -15.88 5.52
N PHE A 86 4.24 -16.44 6.43
CA PHE A 86 4.31 -16.15 7.85
C PHE A 86 5.66 -16.57 8.44
N ASN A 87 6.14 -15.78 9.38
CA ASN A 87 7.27 -16.14 10.21
C ASN A 87 6.83 -17.22 11.21
N LYS A 88 7.56 -18.35 11.25
CA LYS A 88 7.24 -19.50 12.10
C LYS A 88 7.24 -19.19 13.60
N VAL A 89 7.95 -18.13 14.02
CA VAL A 89 8.06 -17.74 15.44
C VAL A 89 6.98 -16.75 15.83
N THR A 90 6.76 -15.72 15.03
CA THR A 90 5.81 -14.64 15.38
C THR A 90 4.39 -14.90 14.89
N GLY A 91 4.19 -15.83 13.94
CA GLY A 91 2.89 -16.05 13.32
C GLY A 91 2.43 -14.90 12.42
N GLU A 92 3.31 -13.92 12.15
CA GLU A 92 3.02 -12.73 11.35
C GLU A 92 3.94 -12.64 10.12
N LYS A 93 3.53 -11.88 9.11
CA LYS A 93 4.38 -11.55 7.97
C LYS A 93 5.38 -10.46 8.34
N ASN A 94 6.63 -10.62 7.90
CA ASN A 94 7.65 -9.59 8.08
C ASN A 94 7.43 -8.47 7.05
N ILE A 95 7.35 -7.24 7.52
CA ILE A 95 7.29 -6.01 6.74
C ILE A 95 8.65 -5.34 6.83
N ALA A 96 9.20 -4.95 5.68
CA ALA A 96 10.43 -4.17 5.60
C ALA A 96 10.13 -2.77 5.07
N VAL A 97 10.70 -1.78 5.76
CA VAL A 97 10.57 -0.37 5.41
C VAL A 97 11.94 0.28 5.29
N ALA A 98 12.05 1.28 4.41
CA ALA A 98 13.28 2.05 4.22
C ALA A 98 12.96 3.53 3.96
N LYS A 99 13.80 4.42 4.48
CA LYS A 99 13.76 5.86 4.27
C LYS A 99 15.11 6.31 3.70
N PRO A 100 15.12 6.95 2.52
CA PRO A 100 16.33 7.56 2.00
C PRO A 100 16.70 8.80 2.82
N LEU A 101 17.99 8.99 3.07
CA LEU A 101 18.56 10.19 3.69
C LEU A 101 19.20 11.12 2.64
N THR A 102 19.58 10.57 1.48
CA THR A 102 20.28 11.28 0.40
C THR A 102 19.48 11.23 -0.90
N THR A 103 19.82 12.08 -1.87
CA THR A 103 19.22 12.06 -3.21
C THR A 103 19.55 10.77 -3.97
N ARG A 104 20.76 10.23 -3.79
CA ARG A 104 21.21 9.00 -4.48
C ARG A 104 20.42 7.78 -4.00
N SER A 105 20.37 7.53 -2.69
CA SER A 105 19.57 6.47 -2.09
C SER A 105 18.07 6.59 -2.36
N ARG A 106 17.56 7.83 -2.54
CA ARG A 106 16.15 8.08 -2.85
C ARG A 106 15.72 7.39 -4.14
N GLU A 107 16.53 7.45 -5.19
CA GLU A 107 16.21 6.76 -6.44
C GLU A 107 16.04 5.25 -6.21
N ALA A 108 17.00 4.62 -5.54
CA ALA A 108 16.97 3.18 -5.26
C ALA A 108 15.75 2.77 -4.42
N ILE A 109 15.48 3.47 -3.32
CA ILE A 109 14.40 3.11 -2.39
C ILE A 109 13.03 3.36 -3.01
N VAL A 110 12.83 4.53 -3.64
CA VAL A 110 11.54 4.86 -4.26
C VAL A 110 11.25 3.91 -5.43
N ARG A 111 12.27 3.55 -6.23
CA ARG A 111 12.13 2.56 -7.29
C ARG A 111 11.79 1.17 -6.74
N ALA A 112 12.46 0.74 -5.67
CA ALA A 112 12.15 -0.53 -5.01
C ALA A 112 10.72 -0.55 -4.46
N ALA A 113 10.29 0.50 -3.77
CA ALA A 113 8.93 0.64 -3.26
C ALA A 113 7.87 0.63 -4.36
N LYS A 114 8.15 1.29 -5.50
CA LYS A 114 7.28 1.27 -6.69
C LYS A 114 7.13 -0.11 -7.29
N ILE A 115 8.24 -0.83 -7.52
CA ILE A 115 8.20 -2.20 -8.05
C ILE A 115 7.49 -3.14 -7.05
N PHE A 116 7.76 -2.97 -5.76
CA PHE A 116 7.10 -3.73 -4.71
C PHE A 116 5.58 -3.49 -4.71
N LEU A 117 5.14 -2.23 -4.76
CA LEU A 117 3.71 -1.90 -4.79
C LEU A 117 2.98 -2.55 -5.97
N HIS A 118 3.57 -2.51 -7.18
CA HIS A 118 2.99 -3.15 -8.36
C HIS A 118 2.75 -4.65 -8.13
N ARG A 119 3.77 -5.33 -7.59
CA ARG A 119 3.68 -6.76 -7.25
C ARG A 119 2.69 -7.04 -6.13
N LEU A 120 2.66 -6.18 -5.12
CA LEU A 120 1.76 -6.28 -3.98
C LEU A 120 0.31 -6.26 -4.47
N LEU A 121 -0.08 -5.22 -5.23
CA LEU A 121 -1.45 -5.03 -5.74
C LEU A 121 -1.96 -6.26 -6.50
N LEU A 122 -1.16 -6.80 -7.41
CA LEU A 122 -1.52 -8.01 -8.18
C LEU A 122 -1.57 -9.29 -7.34
N SER A 123 -0.95 -9.30 -6.16
CA SER A 123 -0.88 -10.46 -5.26
C SER A 123 -1.82 -10.35 -4.05
N LEU A 124 -2.57 -9.26 -3.92
CA LEU A 124 -3.51 -9.04 -2.81
C LEU A 124 -4.63 -10.08 -2.75
N PRO A 125 -5.24 -10.54 -3.86
CA PRO A 125 -6.27 -11.57 -3.82
C PRO A 125 -5.79 -12.96 -3.40
N THR A 126 -4.47 -13.19 -3.44
CA THR A 126 -3.86 -14.52 -3.24
C THR A 126 -2.88 -14.49 -2.06
N ILE A 127 -1.61 -14.20 -2.33
CA ILE A 127 -0.50 -14.30 -1.37
C ILE A 127 -0.72 -13.40 -0.16
N TYR A 128 -1.39 -12.26 -0.31
CA TYR A 128 -1.57 -11.26 0.75
C TYR A 128 -3.04 -11.05 1.15
N ARG A 129 -3.91 -12.01 0.85
CA ARG A 129 -5.32 -11.96 1.27
C ARG A 129 -5.49 -12.02 2.78
N ASP A 130 -4.54 -12.65 3.46
CA ASP A 130 -4.46 -12.78 4.93
C ASP A 130 -3.90 -11.54 5.64
N LEU A 131 -3.34 -10.56 4.92
CA LEU A 131 -2.92 -9.31 5.57
C LEU A 131 -4.16 -8.57 6.13
N PRO A 132 -4.07 -7.94 7.32
CA PRO A 132 -5.12 -7.05 7.79
C PRO A 132 -5.38 -5.93 6.78
N ALA A 133 -6.64 -5.65 6.47
CA ALA A 133 -7.01 -4.63 5.50
C ALA A 133 -6.59 -3.23 5.99
N GLU A 134 -6.53 -3.03 7.31
CA GLU A 134 -6.02 -1.86 8.00
C GLU A 134 -4.54 -1.61 7.69
N THR A 135 -3.74 -2.68 7.59
CA THR A 135 -2.30 -2.57 7.23
C THR A 135 -2.18 -2.02 5.81
N LEU A 136 -2.99 -2.54 4.89
CA LEU A 136 -3.04 -2.06 3.51
C LEU A 136 -3.61 -0.64 3.41
N ALA A 137 -4.61 -0.30 4.23
CA ALA A 137 -5.17 1.05 4.32
C ALA A 137 -4.12 2.08 4.77
N HIS A 138 -3.22 1.71 5.69
CA HIS A 138 -2.06 2.53 6.03
C HIS A 138 -1.10 2.68 4.84
N ILE A 139 -0.75 1.57 4.16
CA ILE A 139 0.17 1.58 3.01
C ILE A 139 -0.36 2.45 1.87
N LEU A 140 -1.65 2.33 1.54
CA LEU A 140 -2.30 3.02 0.43
C LEU A 140 -2.80 4.43 0.77
N TYR A 141 -2.42 4.99 1.94
CA TYR A 141 -2.82 6.34 2.33
C TYR A 141 -1.68 7.15 2.97
N GLU A 142 -0.96 6.55 3.91
CA GLU A 142 0.04 7.23 4.74
C GLU A 142 1.46 7.09 4.20
N GLN A 143 1.71 6.16 3.26
CA GLN A 143 3.02 6.05 2.63
C GLN A 143 3.34 7.36 1.89
N PRO A 144 4.61 7.83 1.91
CA PRO A 144 4.99 8.96 1.08
C PRO A 144 4.66 8.68 -0.40
N PRO A 145 4.19 9.69 -1.14
CA PRO A 145 3.74 9.49 -2.51
C PRO A 145 4.89 8.97 -3.38
N LEU A 146 4.61 7.90 -4.12
CA LEU A 146 5.50 7.37 -5.14
C LEU A 146 5.30 8.15 -6.45
N PRO A 147 6.30 8.20 -7.34
CA PRO A 147 6.10 8.73 -8.68
C PRO A 147 4.98 7.98 -9.41
N PRO A 148 3.97 8.70 -9.95
CA PRO A 148 2.89 8.11 -10.73
C PRO A 148 3.41 7.09 -11.75
N SER A 149 2.65 6.02 -11.92
CA SER A 149 2.94 4.97 -12.90
C SER A 149 1.94 5.04 -14.04
N LYS A 150 2.31 4.51 -15.21
CA LYS A 150 1.33 4.22 -16.24
C LYS A 150 0.32 3.19 -15.72
N GLN A 151 -0.84 3.14 -16.35
CA GLN A 151 -1.80 2.07 -16.12
C GLN A 151 -1.14 0.71 -16.35
N LEU A 152 -1.43 -0.23 -15.46
CA LEU A 152 -0.84 -1.57 -15.48
C LEU A 152 -1.74 -2.56 -16.20
N ILE A 153 -3.06 -2.41 -16.04
CA ILE A 153 -4.06 -3.30 -16.65
C ILE A 153 -4.77 -2.52 -17.75
N ASN A 154 -4.69 -3.01 -18.97
CA ASN A 154 -5.44 -2.43 -20.08
C ASN A 154 -6.93 -2.77 -19.92
N ILE A 155 -7.79 -1.77 -20.04
CA ILE A 155 -9.24 -1.95 -20.02
C ILE A 155 -9.74 -1.85 -21.46
N PRO A 156 -10.24 -2.95 -22.06
CA PRO A 156 -10.73 -2.96 -23.43
C PRO A 156 -11.91 -2.00 -23.62
N SER A 157 -12.06 -1.42 -24.81
CA SER A 157 -13.18 -0.54 -25.14
C SER A 157 -14.53 -1.24 -25.01
N GLU A 158 -14.57 -2.55 -25.31
CA GLU A 158 -15.76 -3.38 -25.17
C GLU A 158 -16.18 -3.54 -23.71
N ALA A 159 -15.30 -3.30 -22.73
CA ALA A 159 -15.67 -3.34 -21.32
C ALA A 159 -16.29 -2.02 -20.81
N LEU A 160 -16.19 -0.93 -21.58
CA LEU A 160 -16.64 0.39 -21.13
C LEU A 160 -18.14 0.46 -20.88
N HIS A 161 -18.96 -0.14 -21.75
CA HIS A 161 -20.42 -0.15 -21.57
C HIS A 161 -20.86 -0.82 -20.26
N ARG A 162 -20.12 -1.84 -19.78
CA ARG A 162 -20.38 -2.49 -18.48
C ARG A 162 -20.04 -1.55 -17.32
N LEU A 163 -18.92 -0.84 -17.41
CA LEU A 163 -18.52 0.15 -16.40
C LEU A 163 -19.49 1.34 -16.36
N GLU A 164 -19.98 1.81 -17.52
CA GLU A 164 -21.01 2.84 -17.61
C GLU A 164 -22.32 2.39 -16.96
N ALA A 165 -22.79 1.17 -17.28
CA ALA A 165 -23.98 0.60 -16.64
C ALA A 165 -23.83 0.47 -15.12
N TYR A 166 -22.63 0.18 -14.63
CA TYR A 166 -22.32 0.13 -13.20
C TYR A 166 -22.38 1.54 -12.55
N VAL A 167 -21.77 2.55 -13.16
CA VAL A 167 -21.82 3.94 -12.68
C VAL A 167 -23.27 4.47 -12.65
N GLU A 168 -24.06 4.13 -13.67
CA GLU A 168 -25.49 4.46 -13.75
C GLU A 168 -26.36 3.68 -12.74
N GLY A 169 -25.79 2.67 -12.07
CA GLY A 169 -26.48 1.87 -11.08
C GLY A 169 -27.44 0.83 -11.62
N LYS A 170 -27.27 0.43 -12.89
CA LYS A 170 -28.04 -0.65 -13.52
C LYS A 170 -27.60 -2.04 -13.07
N VAL A 171 -26.34 -2.16 -12.64
CA VAL A 171 -25.76 -3.37 -12.10
C VAL A 171 -24.93 -3.04 -10.86
N ASP A 172 -24.74 -4.01 -9.98
CA ASP A 172 -23.84 -3.89 -8.84
C ASP A 172 -22.41 -4.29 -9.22
N TYR A 173 -21.46 -4.00 -8.34
CA TYR A 173 -20.04 -4.25 -8.58
C TYR A 173 -19.76 -5.73 -8.87
N GLU A 174 -20.56 -6.69 -8.38
CA GLU A 174 -20.38 -8.13 -8.66
C GLU A 174 -20.43 -8.45 -10.16
N ALA A 175 -21.28 -7.75 -10.91
CA ALA A 175 -21.43 -7.96 -12.35
C ALA A 175 -20.23 -7.42 -13.15
N VAL A 176 -19.38 -6.60 -12.53
CA VAL A 176 -18.24 -5.90 -13.16
C VAL A 176 -16.96 -5.97 -12.33
N TRP A 177 -16.86 -6.93 -11.41
CA TRP A 177 -15.79 -7.02 -10.42
C TRP A 177 -14.40 -7.02 -11.06
N ASP A 178 -14.26 -7.77 -12.14
CA ASP A 178 -13.05 -7.87 -12.96
C ASP A 178 -12.52 -6.48 -13.35
N MET A 179 -13.42 -5.60 -13.77
CA MET A 179 -13.09 -4.26 -14.22
C MET A 179 -12.95 -3.28 -13.05
N VAL A 180 -13.79 -3.36 -12.01
CA VAL A 180 -13.65 -2.53 -10.79
C VAL A 180 -12.30 -2.77 -10.12
N PHE A 181 -11.85 -4.03 -10.05
CA PHE A 181 -10.51 -4.38 -9.59
C PHE A 181 -9.41 -3.76 -10.46
N ALA A 182 -9.51 -3.91 -11.79
CA ALA A 182 -8.53 -3.36 -12.73
C ALA A 182 -8.44 -1.82 -12.66
N VAL A 183 -9.58 -1.14 -12.66
CA VAL A 183 -9.69 0.31 -12.48
C VAL A 183 -9.06 0.73 -11.16
N THR A 184 -9.37 0.04 -10.07
CA THR A 184 -8.81 0.36 -8.74
C THR A 184 -7.29 0.28 -8.74
N ILE A 185 -6.71 -0.79 -9.32
CA ILE A 185 -5.25 -0.91 -9.47
C ILE A 185 -4.69 0.27 -10.25
N ASN A 186 -5.30 0.61 -11.40
CA ASN A 186 -4.84 1.72 -12.23
C ASN A 186 -4.91 3.06 -11.49
N ILE A 187 -5.99 3.34 -10.76
CA ILE A 187 -6.13 4.55 -9.94
C ILE A 187 -5.01 4.61 -8.90
N VAL A 188 -4.80 3.54 -8.13
CA VAL A 188 -3.75 3.51 -7.10
C VAL A 188 -2.38 3.82 -7.71
N LEU A 189 -2.08 3.28 -8.89
CA LEU A 189 -0.82 3.51 -9.58
C LEU A 189 -0.66 4.92 -10.16
N LEU A 190 -1.73 5.50 -10.70
CA LEU A 190 -1.76 6.87 -11.21
C LEU A 190 -1.65 7.90 -10.07
N GLU A 191 -2.25 7.61 -8.92
CA GLU A 191 -2.25 8.46 -7.72
C GLU A 191 -1.00 8.25 -6.83
N GLY A 192 0.10 7.73 -7.41
CA GLY A 192 1.37 7.59 -6.69
C GLY A 192 1.32 6.59 -5.52
N GLY A 193 0.47 5.56 -5.63
CA GLY A 193 0.27 4.53 -4.63
C GLY A 193 -0.83 4.82 -3.62
N LYS A 194 -1.66 5.85 -3.85
CA LYS A 194 -2.76 6.21 -2.96
C LYS A 194 -4.11 5.71 -3.46
N LEU A 195 -4.93 5.20 -2.55
CA LEU A 195 -6.35 4.94 -2.79
C LEU A 195 -7.15 6.15 -2.28
N PRO A 196 -7.79 6.95 -3.14
CA PRO A 196 -8.40 8.22 -2.77
C PRO A 196 -9.78 8.02 -2.11
N ILE A 197 -9.80 7.35 -0.97
CA ILE A 197 -10.97 7.18 -0.08
C ILE A 197 -10.58 7.76 1.27
N GLU A 198 -11.23 8.83 1.73
CA GLU A 198 -10.84 9.56 2.94
C GLU A 198 -11.26 8.84 4.23
N SER A 199 -12.47 8.31 4.27
CA SER A 199 -13.00 7.59 5.43
C SER A 199 -12.21 6.30 5.67
N TRP A 200 -11.69 6.15 6.89
CA TRP A 200 -10.90 4.98 7.27
C TRP A 200 -11.69 3.69 7.14
N ARG A 201 -12.94 3.69 7.64
CA ARG A 201 -13.84 2.54 7.62
C ARG A 201 -14.14 2.09 6.19
N GLU A 202 -14.51 3.05 5.33
CA GLU A 202 -14.77 2.83 3.91
C GLU A 202 -13.55 2.30 3.16
N ARG A 203 -12.37 2.88 3.41
CA ARG A 203 -11.12 2.44 2.80
C ARG A 203 -10.81 1.00 3.15
N VAL A 204 -10.95 0.64 4.43
CA VAL A 204 -10.73 -0.74 4.91
C VAL A 204 -11.73 -1.70 4.26
N ALA A 205 -13.01 -1.35 4.23
CA ALA A 205 -14.05 -2.16 3.57
C ALA A 205 -13.73 -2.39 2.08
N TYR A 206 -13.41 -1.31 1.37
CA TYR A 206 -13.14 -1.34 -0.06
C TYR A 206 -11.88 -2.15 -0.39
N ILE A 207 -10.81 -2.00 0.38
CA ILE A 207 -9.58 -2.80 0.21
C ILE A 207 -9.87 -4.28 0.47
N ALA A 208 -10.54 -4.60 1.60
CA ALA A 208 -10.86 -5.98 1.96
C ALA A 208 -11.71 -6.65 0.87
N ARG A 209 -12.69 -5.93 0.33
CA ARG A 209 -13.55 -6.44 -0.73
C ARG A 209 -12.81 -6.44 -2.06
N ILE A 210 -12.62 -5.29 -2.70
CA ILE A 210 -12.18 -5.18 -4.09
C ILE A 210 -10.73 -5.66 -4.29
N LEU A 211 -9.80 -5.31 -3.41
CA LEU A 211 -8.38 -5.63 -3.61
C LEU A 211 -7.97 -6.99 -3.05
N GLN A 212 -8.53 -7.42 -1.93
CA GLN A 212 -8.20 -8.72 -1.31
C GLN A 212 -9.19 -9.85 -1.64
N TRP A 213 -10.32 -9.53 -2.27
CA TRP A 213 -11.36 -10.48 -2.66
C TRP A 213 -11.97 -11.23 -1.47
N LYS A 214 -12.00 -10.61 -0.28
CA LYS A 214 -12.66 -11.20 0.89
C LYS A 214 -14.17 -11.26 0.69
N PRO A 215 -14.88 -12.33 1.12
CA PRO A 215 -16.33 -12.40 1.09
C PRO A 215 -16.97 -11.20 1.81
N ILE A 216 -18.19 -10.83 1.42
CA ILE A 216 -18.85 -9.66 2.02
C ILE A 216 -19.11 -9.82 3.52
N SER A 217 -19.34 -11.05 3.98
CA SER A 217 -19.45 -11.42 5.39
C SER A 217 -18.19 -11.05 6.19
N ASP A 218 -17.00 -11.35 5.64
CA ASP A 218 -15.73 -11.00 6.26
C ASP A 218 -15.54 -9.48 6.29
N VAL A 219 -15.92 -8.79 5.22
CA VAL A 219 -15.84 -7.33 5.13
C VAL A 219 -16.73 -6.68 6.20
N ALA A 220 -17.97 -7.14 6.32
CA ALA A 220 -18.93 -6.69 7.33
C ALA A 220 -18.38 -6.88 8.76
N HIS A 221 -17.79 -8.06 9.03
CA HIS A 221 -17.14 -8.34 10.30
C HIS A 221 -15.94 -7.42 10.58
N ILE A 222 -15.06 -7.20 9.59
CA ILE A 222 -13.87 -6.35 9.73
C ILE A 222 -14.24 -4.92 10.10
N VAL A 223 -15.28 -4.36 9.46
CA VAL A 223 -15.66 -2.95 9.67
C VAL A 223 -16.79 -2.75 10.69
N GLY A 224 -17.29 -3.83 11.28
CA GLY A 224 -18.28 -3.81 12.37
C GLY A 224 -19.68 -3.36 11.94
N VAL A 225 -20.14 -3.80 10.77
CA VAL A 225 -21.47 -3.49 10.20
C VAL A 225 -22.16 -4.76 9.72
N ASP A 226 -23.41 -4.67 9.28
CA ASP A 226 -24.09 -5.81 8.62
C ASP A 226 -23.68 -5.95 7.13
N GLU A 227 -23.95 -7.12 6.54
CA GLU A 227 -23.56 -7.41 5.15
C GLU A 227 -24.20 -6.46 4.11
N ARG A 228 -25.40 -5.94 4.38
CA ARG A 228 -26.08 -5.01 3.47
C ARG A 228 -25.44 -3.64 3.50
N GLU A 229 -25.07 -3.14 4.68
CA GLU A 229 -24.30 -1.89 4.81
C GLU A 229 -22.92 -2.05 4.19
N ALA A 230 -22.22 -3.16 4.44
CA ALA A 230 -20.90 -3.42 3.85
C ALA A 230 -20.95 -3.45 2.32
N HIS A 231 -21.95 -4.14 1.74
CA HIS A 231 -22.15 -4.19 0.29
C HIS A 231 -22.37 -2.81 -0.29
N ARG A 232 -23.31 -2.05 0.29
CA ARG A 232 -23.63 -0.67 -0.14
C ARG A 232 -22.42 0.25 -0.12
N LEU A 233 -21.63 0.21 0.97
CA LEU A 233 -20.41 1.03 1.09
C LEU A 233 -19.42 0.71 -0.03
N VAL A 234 -19.15 -0.58 -0.29
CA VAL A 234 -18.22 -0.97 -1.34
C VAL A 234 -18.75 -0.59 -2.72
N ASP A 235 -20.04 -0.80 -2.96
CA ASP A 235 -20.68 -0.51 -4.23
C ASP A 235 -20.65 0.98 -4.57
N GLU A 236 -21.00 1.84 -3.61
CA GLU A 236 -21.01 3.29 -3.79
C GLU A 236 -19.59 3.83 -4.08
N LEU A 237 -18.60 3.37 -3.31
CA LEU A 237 -17.20 3.75 -3.51
C LEU A 237 -16.65 3.29 -4.86
N GLY A 238 -17.02 2.08 -5.28
CA GLY A 238 -16.61 1.53 -6.57
C GLY A 238 -17.15 2.38 -7.72
N ARG A 239 -18.42 2.82 -7.66
CA ARG A 239 -19.00 3.72 -8.67
C ARG A 239 -18.26 5.05 -8.73
N ILE A 240 -17.98 5.68 -7.59
CA ILE A 240 -17.23 6.95 -7.51
C ILE A 240 -15.84 6.81 -8.16
N LEU A 241 -15.13 5.72 -7.85
CA LEU A 241 -13.79 5.48 -8.39
C LEU A 241 -13.82 5.17 -9.89
N VAL A 242 -14.78 4.36 -10.36
CA VAL A 242 -14.95 4.07 -11.79
C VAL A 242 -15.32 5.33 -12.56
N GLU A 243 -16.25 6.13 -12.06
CA GLU A 243 -16.65 7.40 -12.69
C GLU A 243 -15.46 8.36 -12.80
N LYS A 244 -14.67 8.49 -11.73
CA LYS A 244 -13.43 9.28 -11.72
C LYS A 244 -12.47 8.79 -12.81
N TRP A 245 -12.25 7.48 -12.91
CA TRP A 245 -11.34 6.90 -13.90
C TRP A 245 -11.84 7.10 -15.34
N LEU A 246 -13.14 6.93 -15.60
CA LEU A 246 -13.73 7.18 -16.92
C LEU A 246 -13.50 8.63 -17.34
N LYS A 247 -13.81 9.60 -16.47
CA LYS A 247 -13.57 11.04 -16.73
C LYS A 247 -12.11 11.35 -17.09
N MET A 248 -11.15 10.75 -16.39
CA MET A 248 -9.72 10.93 -16.69
C MET A 248 -9.31 10.36 -18.06
N ASN A 249 -9.98 9.31 -18.54
CA ASN A 249 -9.61 8.64 -19.80
C ASN A 249 -10.39 9.16 -21.00
N SER A 250 -11.61 9.69 -20.84
CA SER A 250 -12.36 10.34 -21.92
C SER A 250 -11.66 11.61 -22.42
N SER A 251 -11.03 12.39 -21.54
CA SER A 251 -10.26 13.58 -21.91
C SER A 251 -9.00 13.28 -22.75
N ASN A 252 -8.46 12.06 -22.67
CA ASN A 252 -7.28 11.65 -23.43
C ASN A 252 -7.61 11.11 -24.85
N HIS A 253 -8.89 10.83 -25.14
CA HIS A 253 -9.33 10.35 -26.46
C HIS A 253 -9.91 11.48 -27.34
N SER A 254 -9.86 12.72 -26.87
CA SER A 254 -10.38 13.92 -27.58
C SER A 254 -9.27 14.79 -28.19
N THR A 255 -8.04 14.27 -28.28
CA THR A 255 -6.84 14.88 -28.88
C THR A 255 -6.10 13.84 -29.69
#